data_AF-A0A496WX47-F1
#
_entry.id   AF-A0A496WX47-F1
#
_cell.length_a   1.000
_cell.length_b   1.000
_cell.length_c   1.000
_cell.angle_alpha   90.00
_cell.angle_beta   90.00
_cell.angle_gamma   90.00
#
_symmetry.space_group_name_H-M   'P 1'
#
loop_
_entity.id
_entity.type
_entity.pdbx_description
1 polymer ?
#
loop_
_entity_poly.entity_id
_entity_poly.type
_entity_poly.pdbx_seq_one_letter_code
_entity_poly.pdbx_strand_id
1 'polypeptide(L)'
;MNKSKITSAKTRLRNRWFGKTSALAPLTLLALLSACGGGESDSAESKSLLESEGTKDPYLVQYLVGGSDFLSIHGSTFDADDNLYVGSVMGQSIHKIDLATGESTVFVGPPEGMADDLEFGPDGTLVWT
;
A
#
# COMPACT_ATOMS: atom_id res chain seq x y z
N MET A 1 -20.94 23.60 5.77
CA MET A 1 -19.93 22.58 6.08
C MET A 1 -20.60 21.21 6.01
N ASN A 2 -20.63 20.59 4.83
CA ASN A 2 -21.26 19.28 4.65
C ASN A 2 -20.16 18.22 4.78
N LYS A 3 -20.05 17.57 5.94
CA LYS A 3 -19.07 16.50 6.16
C LYS A 3 -19.56 15.26 5.42
N SER A 4 -18.99 14.99 4.25
CA SER A 4 -19.26 13.77 3.49
C SER A 4 -18.81 12.56 4.31
N LYS A 5 -19.73 11.71 4.75
CA LYS A 5 -19.40 10.46 5.44
C LYS A 5 -19.30 9.35 4.40
N ILE A 6 -18.18 8.64 4.39
CA ILE A 6 -18.00 7.43 3.59
C ILE A 6 -17.69 6.29 4.55
N THR A 7 -18.47 5.21 4.47
CA THR A 7 -18.32 4.01 5.29
C THR A 7 -17.62 2.94 4.44
N SER A 8 -16.54 2.35 4.95
CA SER A 8 -15.79 1.31 4.22
C SER A 8 -16.64 0.04 4.04
N ALA A 9 -16.88 -0.36 2.78
CA ALA A 9 -17.65 -1.55 2.44
C ALA A 9 -16.76 -2.81 2.45
N LYS A 10 -17.07 -3.74 3.34
CA LYS A 10 -16.36 -5.01 3.56
C LYS A 10 -16.56 -5.95 2.36
N THR A 11 -15.67 -5.91 1.36
CA THR A 11 -15.73 -6.81 0.19
C THR A 11 -14.90 -8.07 0.44
N ARG A 12 -15.58 -9.16 0.80
CA ARG A 12 -14.97 -10.49 1.03
C ARG A 12 -14.91 -11.27 -0.29
N LEU A 13 -13.77 -11.24 -0.99
CA LEU A 13 -13.55 -12.12 -2.14
C LEU A 13 -13.00 -13.48 -1.68
N ARG A 14 -13.72 -14.55 -2.03
CA ARG A 14 -13.39 -15.95 -1.71
C ARG A 14 -12.47 -16.51 -2.77
N ASN A 15 -11.25 -16.89 -2.38
CA ASN A 15 -10.32 -17.64 -3.24
C ASN A 15 -10.90 -19.01 -3.62
N ARG A 16 -11.05 -19.28 -4.92
CA ARG A 16 -11.35 -20.62 -5.46
C ARG A 16 -10.07 -21.19 -6.07
N TRP A 17 -9.43 -22.06 -5.30
CA TRP A 17 -8.35 -22.94 -5.71
C TRP A 17 -8.90 -23.99 -6.69
N PHE A 18 -8.46 -23.98 -7.95
CA PHE A 18 -8.69 -25.08 -8.89
C PHE A 18 -7.38 -25.84 -9.09
N GLY A 19 -7.32 -27.04 -8.51
CA GLY A 19 -6.34 -28.05 -8.88
C GLY A 19 -6.71 -28.71 -10.21
N LYS A 20 -5.71 -28.97 -11.04
CA LYS A 20 -5.77 -30.00 -12.09
C LYS A 20 -4.43 -30.74 -12.13
N THR A 21 -4.47 -31.99 -11.69
CA THR A 21 -3.48 -33.03 -11.92
C THR A 21 -3.66 -33.62 -13.31
N SER A 22 -2.58 -33.85 -14.08
CA SER A 22 -2.50 -34.87 -15.13
C SER A 22 -1.03 -35.15 -15.49
N ALA A 23 -0.74 -36.41 -15.76
CA ALA A 23 0.55 -37.08 -15.62
C ALA A 23 1.43 -37.14 -16.89
N LEU A 24 2.77 -37.23 -16.68
CA LEU A 24 3.82 -38.11 -17.28
C LEU A 24 3.72 -38.50 -18.79
N ALA A 25 4.75 -38.52 -19.65
CA ALA A 25 6.23 -38.54 -19.53
C ALA A 25 6.90 -38.26 -20.92
N PRO A 26 8.19 -38.59 -21.22
CA PRO A 26 9.21 -37.58 -21.56
C PRO A 26 9.82 -37.71 -22.98
N LEU A 27 10.43 -36.64 -23.51
CA LEU A 27 11.54 -36.79 -24.45
C LEU A 27 12.49 -35.58 -24.36
N THR A 28 13.75 -35.91 -24.11
CA THR A 28 14.90 -35.04 -23.87
C THR A 28 15.33 -34.25 -25.10
N LEU A 29 15.58 -32.95 -24.94
CA LEU A 29 16.57 -32.24 -25.74
C LEU A 29 17.39 -31.31 -24.85
N LEU A 30 18.67 -31.65 -24.71
CA LEU A 30 19.67 -30.93 -23.95
C LEU A 30 20.12 -29.71 -24.77
N ALA A 31 19.81 -28.50 -24.29
CA ALA A 31 20.42 -27.27 -24.77
C ALA A 31 21.01 -26.51 -23.56
N LEU A 32 22.31 -26.71 -23.34
CA LEU A 32 23.11 -25.92 -22.40
C LEU A 32 23.33 -24.52 -23.01
N LEU A 33 22.53 -23.55 -22.58
CA LEU A 33 22.79 -22.13 -22.79
C LEU A 33 23.13 -21.49 -21.44
N SER A 34 24.44 -21.33 -21.25
CA SER A 34 25.12 -20.15 -20.72
C SER A 34 24.28 -19.12 -19.94
N ALA A 35 24.51 -19.11 -18.62
CA ALA A 35 24.86 -17.96 -17.79
C ALA A 35 23.89 -16.77 -17.66
N CYS A 36 23.59 -16.47 -16.38
CA CYS A 36 23.09 -15.22 -15.78
C CYS A 36 21.78 -14.65 -16.35
N GLY A 37 20.66 -14.97 -15.69
CA GLY A 37 19.40 -14.29 -15.99
C GLY A 37 18.26 -14.86 -15.17
N GLY A 38 18.21 -14.49 -13.90
CA GLY A 38 17.15 -14.88 -12.98
C GLY A 38 17.40 -14.27 -11.63
N GLY A 39 17.64 -12.95 -11.60
CA GLY A 39 17.47 -12.22 -10.36
C GLY A 39 16.00 -12.28 -10.04
N GLU A 40 15.63 -13.09 -9.05
CA GLU A 40 14.47 -12.82 -8.23
C GLU A 40 14.66 -11.37 -7.77
N SER A 41 13.88 -10.45 -8.35
CA SER A 41 13.82 -9.07 -7.89
C SER A 41 13.08 -9.08 -6.57
N ASP A 42 13.70 -9.65 -5.54
CA ASP A 42 13.46 -9.21 -4.18
C ASP A 42 13.97 -7.77 -4.14
N SER A 43 13.08 -6.83 -4.48
CA SER A 43 13.26 -5.43 -4.18
C SER A 43 13.31 -5.36 -2.66
N ALA A 44 14.50 -5.55 -2.11
CA ALA A 44 14.75 -5.46 -0.68
C ALA A 44 14.28 -4.08 -0.26
N GLU A 45 13.15 -4.05 0.42
CA GLU A 45 12.64 -2.86 1.05
C GLU A 45 13.75 -2.24 1.88
N SER A 46 14.02 -0.95 1.66
CA SER A 46 15.04 -0.20 2.37
C SER A 46 14.56 0.07 3.80
N LYS A 47 14.62 -0.98 4.62
CA LYS A 47 14.52 -0.90 6.08
C LYS A 47 15.88 -0.50 6.62
N SER A 48 16.03 0.77 6.98
CA SER A 48 17.25 1.34 7.55
C SER A 48 17.03 1.64 9.03
N LEU A 49 18.07 1.48 9.85
CA LEU A 49 18.04 2.08 11.18
C LEU A 49 18.27 3.59 11.01
N LEU A 50 17.37 4.43 11.53
CA LEU A 50 17.65 5.84 11.72
C LEU A 50 18.22 6.03 13.12
N GLU A 51 19.51 6.35 13.16
CA GLU A 51 20.19 6.82 14.35
C GLU A 51 19.87 8.31 14.49
N SER A 52 19.14 8.67 15.54
CA SER A 52 18.85 10.07 15.83
C SER A 52 19.55 10.50 17.12
N GLU A 53 20.30 11.59 17.05
CA GLU A 53 21.03 12.17 18.17
C GLU A 53 20.08 12.36 19.38
N GLY A 54 20.39 11.76 20.53
CA GLY A 54 19.60 11.90 21.76
C GLY A 54 18.52 10.82 21.98
N THR A 55 18.38 9.84 21.08
CA THR A 55 17.56 8.64 21.33
C THR A 55 18.40 7.52 21.95
N LYS A 56 17.85 6.84 22.96
CA LYS A 56 18.55 5.73 23.64
C LYS A 56 18.58 4.46 22.78
N ASP A 57 17.63 4.30 21.87
CA ASP A 57 17.44 3.12 21.02
C ASP A 57 17.21 3.55 19.55
N PRO A 58 17.81 2.87 18.56
CA PRO A 58 17.63 3.19 17.15
C PRO A 58 16.23 2.78 16.66
N TYR A 59 15.65 3.57 15.75
CA TYR A 59 14.37 3.25 15.12
C TYR A 59 14.57 2.51 13.80
N LEU A 60 13.76 1.48 13.55
CA LEU A 60 13.61 0.91 12.22
C LEU A 60 12.75 1.84 11.37
N VAL A 61 13.31 2.31 10.26
CA VAL A 61 12.62 3.17 9.30
C VAL A 61 12.52 2.47 7.98
N GLN A 62 11.34 2.55 7.38
CA GLN A 62 11.00 1.91 6.13
C GLN A 62 10.33 2.92 5.22
N TYR A 63 10.74 2.93 3.95
CA TYR A 63 10.02 3.65 2.91
C TYR A 63 8.83 2.83 2.46
N LEU A 64 7.61 3.32 2.72
CA LEU A 64 6.37 2.62 2.38
C LEU A 64 5.87 2.96 0.98
N VAL A 65 6.03 4.20 0.55
CA VAL A 65 5.58 4.67 -0.77
C VAL A 65 6.71 5.45 -1.41
N GLY A 66 7.07 5.06 -2.63
CA GLY A 66 8.02 5.81 -3.44
C GLY A 66 7.46 7.17 -3.87
N GLY A 67 8.25 7.97 -4.58
CA GLY A 67 7.74 9.21 -5.18
C GLY A 67 6.53 8.90 -6.08
N SER A 68 5.39 9.52 -5.81
CA SER A 68 4.14 9.32 -6.54
C SER A 68 3.48 10.67 -6.82
N ASP A 69 2.35 10.65 -7.54
CA ASP A 69 1.57 11.85 -7.91
C ASP A 69 0.85 12.50 -6.72
N PHE A 70 1.30 12.29 -5.48
CA PHE A 70 0.77 13.01 -4.33
C PHE A 70 1.06 14.51 -4.48
N LEU A 71 0.00 15.28 -4.70
CA LEU A 71 0.07 16.73 -4.74
C LEU A 71 -0.20 17.27 -3.33
N SER A 72 0.89 17.50 -2.58
CA SER A 72 0.87 17.99 -1.19
C SER A 72 0.25 16.98 -0.22
N ILE A 73 1.08 16.12 0.40
CA ILE A 73 0.66 15.24 1.50
C ILE A 73 0.52 16.06 2.78
N HIS A 74 -0.57 15.85 3.52
CA HIS A 74 -0.79 16.47 4.82
C HIS A 74 -1.03 15.41 5.90
N GLY A 75 -2.29 15.00 6.08
CA GLY A 75 -2.69 14.03 7.08
C GLY A 75 -2.53 12.58 6.62
N SER A 76 -2.42 11.68 7.60
CA SER A 76 -2.44 10.24 7.40
C SER A 76 -3.08 9.51 8.57
N THR A 77 -3.77 8.39 8.31
CA THR A 77 -4.40 7.57 9.36
C THR A 77 -4.46 6.10 8.92
N PHE A 78 -4.68 5.19 9.88
CA PHE A 78 -4.93 3.77 9.62
C PHE A 78 -6.40 3.44 9.86
N ASP A 79 -6.97 2.52 9.07
CA ASP A 79 -8.22 1.89 9.44
C ASP A 79 -8.00 0.69 10.40
N ALA A 80 -9.08 0.06 10.83
CA ALA A 80 -9.02 -1.08 11.76
C ALA A 80 -8.43 -2.36 11.14
N ASP A 81 -8.20 -2.39 9.82
CA ASP A 81 -7.60 -3.49 9.07
C ASP A 81 -6.14 -3.17 8.67
N ASP A 82 -5.51 -2.18 9.31
CA ASP A 82 -4.14 -1.69 9.06
C ASP A 82 -3.90 -1.16 7.63
N ASN A 83 -4.93 -0.67 6.94
CA ASN A 83 -4.73 0.04 5.68
C ASN A 83 -4.35 1.50 5.95
N LEU A 84 -3.32 2.00 5.27
CA LEU A 84 -2.89 3.39 5.38
C LEU A 84 -3.67 4.29 4.41
N TYR A 85 -4.15 5.42 4.92
CA TYR A 85 -4.82 6.46 4.16
C TYR A 85 -4.08 7.79 4.29
N VAL A 86 -3.98 8.54 3.20
CA VAL A 86 -3.22 9.79 3.13
C VAL A 86 -4.01 10.87 2.39
N GLY A 87 -4.07 12.07 2.96
CA GLY A 87 -4.68 13.24 2.34
C GLY A 87 -3.72 13.95 1.38
N SER A 88 -4.21 14.27 0.17
CA SER A 88 -3.55 15.09 -0.83
C SER A 88 -4.34 16.38 -1.02
N VAL A 89 -3.93 17.47 -0.37
CA VAL A 89 -4.72 18.72 -0.32
C VAL A 89 -4.78 19.40 -1.68
N MET A 90 -3.63 19.58 -2.34
CA MET A 90 -3.61 20.18 -3.69
C MET A 90 -4.21 19.24 -4.73
N GLY A 91 -4.05 17.93 -4.52
CA GLY A 91 -4.70 16.90 -5.32
C GLY A 91 -6.19 16.75 -5.01
N GLN A 92 -6.73 17.44 -4.00
CA GLN A 92 -8.11 17.34 -3.52
C GLN A 92 -8.61 15.89 -3.37
N SER A 93 -7.74 14.97 -2.95
CA SER A 93 -8.02 13.53 -2.93
C SER A 93 -7.47 12.86 -1.68
N ILE A 94 -8.13 11.78 -1.27
CA ILE A 94 -7.64 10.86 -0.24
C ILE A 94 -7.21 9.58 -0.93
N HIS A 95 -6.01 9.12 -0.66
CA HIS A 95 -5.46 7.90 -1.20
C HIS A 95 -5.44 6.79 -0.16
N LYS A 96 -5.69 5.55 -0.60
CA LYS A 96 -5.41 4.32 0.15
C LYS A 96 -4.12 3.71 -0.37
N ILE A 97 -3.25 3.32 0.54
CA ILE A 97 -1.94 2.71 0.26
C ILE A 97 -1.95 1.25 0.68
N ASP A 98 -1.52 0.37 -0.22
CA ASP A 98 -1.15 -1.00 0.11
C ASP A 98 0.25 -1.00 0.72
N LEU A 99 0.38 -1.43 1.98
CA LEU A 99 1.66 -1.40 2.71
C LEU A 99 2.65 -2.48 2.28
N ALA A 100 2.19 -3.53 1.61
CA ALA A 100 3.05 -4.61 1.14
C ALA A 100 3.70 -4.25 -0.21
N THR A 101 2.98 -3.50 -1.06
CA THR A 101 3.46 -3.14 -2.41
C THR A 101 3.86 -1.67 -2.55
N GLY A 102 3.40 -0.81 -1.64
CA GLY A 102 3.51 0.65 -1.77
C GLY A 102 2.57 1.25 -2.83
N GLU A 103 1.65 0.46 -3.40
CA GLU A 103 0.72 0.94 -4.41
C GLU A 103 -0.31 1.91 -3.80
N SER A 104 -0.51 3.05 -4.47
CA SER A 104 -1.45 4.08 -4.07
C SER A 104 -2.67 4.09 -4.99
N THR A 105 -3.86 4.10 -4.40
CA THR A 105 -5.13 4.17 -5.13
C THR A 105 -5.99 5.31 -4.60
N VAL A 106 -6.72 6.01 -5.47
CA VAL A 106 -7.63 7.07 -5.05
C VAL A 106 -8.82 6.45 -4.32
N PHE A 107 -9.00 6.79 -3.05
CA PHE A 107 -10.12 6.37 -2.22
C PHE A 107 -11.28 7.38 -2.26
N VAL A 108 -10.95 8.67 -2.16
CA VAL A 108 -11.89 9.79 -2.38
C VAL A 108 -11.27 10.70 -3.42
N GLY A 109 -12.00 10.95 -4.52
CA GLY A 109 -11.53 11.80 -5.60
C GLY A 109 -11.78 13.30 -5.39
N PRO A 110 -11.30 14.13 -6.32
CA PRO A 110 -11.57 15.57 -6.33
C PRO A 110 -13.02 15.92 -6.71
N PRO A 111 -13.56 17.01 -6.16
CA PRO A 111 -12.95 17.90 -5.15
C PRO A 111 -13.13 17.44 -3.70
N GLU A 112 -13.80 16.31 -3.45
CA GLU A 112 -14.28 15.93 -2.12
C GLU A 112 -13.17 15.56 -1.14
N GLY A 113 -12.03 15.05 -1.62
CA GLY A 113 -10.96 14.49 -0.80
C GLY A 113 -9.89 15.48 -0.34
N MET A 114 -10.15 16.79 -0.35
CA MET A 114 -9.22 17.84 0.10
C MET A 114 -8.99 17.82 1.62
N ALA A 115 -8.36 16.74 2.10
CA ALA A 115 -8.12 16.49 3.52
C ALA A 115 -6.76 17.03 3.96
N ASP A 116 -6.76 18.02 4.85
CA ASP A 116 -5.58 18.42 5.62
C ASP A 116 -5.32 17.40 6.73
N ASP A 117 -6.35 17.13 7.54
CA ASP A 117 -6.38 16.05 8.55
C ASP A 117 -7.45 15.02 8.19
N LEU A 118 -7.24 13.75 8.57
CA LEU A 118 -8.24 12.68 8.43
C LEU A 118 -8.07 11.61 9.52
N GLU A 119 -9.18 11.03 9.97
CA GLU A 119 -9.18 10.01 11.03
C GLU A 119 -10.40 9.08 10.93
N PHE A 120 -10.20 7.78 11.20
CA PHE A 120 -11.30 6.83 11.31
C PHE A 120 -11.90 6.82 12.72
N GLY A 121 -13.23 6.91 12.80
CA GLY A 121 -13.96 6.65 14.03
C GLY A 121 -14.03 5.15 14.37
N PRO A 122 -14.39 4.78 15.62
CA PRO A 122 -14.54 3.38 16.03
C PRO A 122 -15.57 2.57 15.23
N ASP A 123 -16.49 3.25 14.55
CA ASP A 123 -17.50 2.65 13.67
C ASP A 123 -17.01 2.46 12.22
N GLY A 124 -15.75 2.82 11.93
CA GLY A 124 -15.16 2.78 10.59
C GLY A 124 -15.55 3.96 9.70
N THR A 125 -16.16 5.01 10.25
CA THR A 125 -16.43 6.25 9.49
C THR A 125 -15.15 7.07 9.37
N LEU A 126 -14.73 7.39 8.14
CA LEU A 126 -13.65 8.36 7.91
C LEU A 126 -14.21 9.79 8.00
N VAL A 127 -13.52 10.66 8.75
CA VAL A 127 -13.78 12.09 8.80
C VAL A 127 -12.51 12.87 8.46
N TRP A 128 -12.66 14.01 7.78
CA TRP A 128 -11.54 14.89 7.43
C TRP A 128 -11.92 16.37 7.50
N THR A 129 -10.91 17.25 7.49
CA THR A 129 -11.05 18.71 7.42
C THR A 129 -10.43 19.28 6.17
#